data_AF-A0A444Y5Q0-F1
#
_entry.id   AF-A0A444Y5Q0-F1
#
_cell.length_a   1.000
_cell.length_b   1.000
_cell.length_c   1.000
_cell.angle_alpha   90.00
_cell.angle_beta   90.00
_cell.angle_gamma   90.00
#
_symmetry.space_group_name_H-M   'P 1'
#
loop_
_entity.id
_entity.type
_entity.pdbx_description
1 polymer ?
#
loop_
_entity_poly.entity_id
_entity_poly.type
_entity_poly.pdbx_seq_one_letter_code
_entity_poly.pdbx_strand_id
1 'polypeptide(L)'
;MLHSLGNAFSFFNAASLLREPVEKIFEELSLPACCIVSDMSLPYMIHIAEKFKIPRVSFAGSCFCLMCYDALHTSNVRNSVKDKTEYLVLPDEIEVTKSQVPAQVDENWSRFGEEIYAPESDSYGVIMNSFQELEPEYERMYKKVRKDKVWCVGLVSLSNKDQLDKVQRGNSVSVEEWKHQNWLDSQNPKSVIYVYLGSLSNVTAIQLIEIGLALEESRRPFIWVIREGNQLEALEKWIKEDGFEERIEDQFLNEKLVVKVLKVGVMVGVKSPTAWGKEEKVGELVKKEDIKIAIEELMDENNGECKER
;
A
#
# COMPACT_ATOMS: atom_id res chain seq x y z
N MET A 1 9.58 -0.21 6.11
CA MET A 1 8.85 0.07 4.84
C MET A 1 9.71 1.00 4.00
N LEU A 2 9.77 0.83 2.68
CA LEU A 2 10.55 1.71 1.80
C LEU A 2 10.04 3.17 1.89
N HIS A 3 10.96 4.13 1.98
CA HIS A 3 10.61 5.55 2.13
C HIS A 3 10.22 6.23 0.81
N SER A 4 10.69 5.72 -0.33
CA SER A 4 10.32 6.19 -1.66
C SER A 4 10.72 5.15 -2.70
N LEU A 5 10.17 5.26 -3.92
CA LEU A 5 10.66 4.50 -5.07
C LEU A 5 12.14 4.76 -5.37
N GLY A 6 12.66 5.96 -5.13
CA GLY A 6 14.09 6.26 -5.32
C GLY A 6 15.02 5.35 -4.52
N ASN A 7 14.56 4.82 -3.38
CA ASN A 7 15.33 3.90 -2.52
C ASN A 7 15.16 2.42 -2.89
N ALA A 8 14.27 2.09 -3.85
CA ALA A 8 14.00 0.71 -4.22
C ALA A 8 15.26 0.01 -4.75
N PHE A 9 16.05 0.69 -5.59
CA PHE A 9 17.29 0.13 -6.11
C PHE A 9 18.27 -0.29 -5.00
N SER A 10 18.56 0.63 -4.07
CA SER A 10 19.44 0.35 -2.93
C SER A 10 18.89 -0.76 -2.04
N PHE A 11 17.58 -0.80 -1.85
CA PHE A 11 16.92 -1.86 -1.08
C PHE A 11 17.09 -3.22 -1.73
N PHE A 12 16.85 -3.36 -3.03
CA PHE A 12 17.00 -4.64 -3.71
C PHE A 12 18.46 -5.08 -3.83
N ASN A 13 19.40 -4.15 -3.99
CA ASN A 13 20.83 -4.47 -3.88
C ASN A 13 21.19 -5.01 -2.49
N ALA A 14 20.69 -4.37 -1.43
CA ALA A 14 20.88 -4.87 -0.07
C ALA A 14 20.21 -6.24 0.13
N ALA A 15 19.02 -6.46 -0.45
CA ALA A 15 18.35 -7.74 -0.42
C ALA A 15 19.16 -8.84 -1.13
N SER A 16 19.89 -8.51 -2.20
CA SER A 16 20.80 -9.45 -2.89
C SER A 16 21.97 -9.90 -2.02
N LEU A 17 22.36 -9.12 -0.99
CA LEU A 17 23.36 -9.55 0.00
C LEU A 17 22.86 -10.68 0.91
N LEU A 18 21.55 -10.96 0.92
CA LEU A 18 20.97 -12.09 1.66
C LEU A 18 21.21 -13.44 0.96
N ARG A 19 21.81 -13.46 -0.22
CA ARG A 19 22.11 -14.69 -0.97
C ARG A 19 22.82 -15.73 -0.10
N GLU A 20 23.96 -15.37 0.49
CA GLU A 20 24.76 -16.31 1.30
C GLU A 20 23.98 -16.82 2.53
N PRO A 21 23.33 -15.96 3.34
CA PRO A 21 22.45 -16.41 4.42
C PRO A 21 21.35 -17.37 3.97
N VAL A 22 20.67 -17.07 2.86
CA VAL A 22 19.59 -17.94 2.34
C VAL A 22 20.15 -19.25 1.82
N GLU A 23 21.29 -19.24 1.12
CA GLU A 23 21.96 -20.46 0.69
C GLU A 23 22.29 -21.37 1.89
N LYS A 24 22.81 -20.80 2.98
CA LYS A 24 23.10 -21.56 4.20
C LYS A 24 21.84 -22.20 4.81
N ILE A 25 20.71 -21.48 4.80
CA ILE A 25 19.42 -22.06 5.24
C ILE A 25 19.09 -23.30 4.41
N PHE A 26 19.28 -23.26 3.08
CA PHE A 26 19.04 -24.42 2.22
C PHE A 26 19.99 -25.60 2.51
N GLU A 27 21.25 -25.33 2.87
CA GLU A 27 22.21 -26.37 3.29
C GLU A 27 21.82 -27.04 4.61
N GLU A 28 21.17 -26.30 5.51
CA GLU A 28 20.77 -26.75 6.85
C GLU A 28 19.35 -27.35 6.90
N LEU A 29 18.59 -27.31 5.79
CA LEU A 29 17.26 -27.89 5.74
C LEU A 29 17.30 -29.40 6.02
N SER A 30 16.51 -29.84 7.00
CA SER A 30 16.37 -31.26 7.36
C SER A 30 15.74 -32.09 6.25
N LEU A 31 14.89 -31.47 5.43
CA LEU A 31 14.31 -32.05 4.22
C LEU A 31 14.71 -31.19 3.02
N PRO A 32 15.28 -31.78 1.95
CA PRO A 32 15.62 -31.03 0.75
C PRO A 32 14.39 -30.31 0.18
N ALA A 33 14.54 -29.01 -0.08
CA ALA A 33 13.52 -28.26 -0.81
C ALA A 33 13.30 -28.88 -2.20
N CYS A 34 12.06 -28.88 -2.67
CA CYS A 34 11.71 -29.38 -4.01
C CYS A 34 11.46 -28.27 -5.04
N CYS A 35 11.26 -27.03 -4.58
CA CYS A 35 11.10 -25.83 -5.40
C CYS A 35 11.33 -24.56 -4.57
N ILE A 36 11.56 -23.44 -5.24
CA ILE A 36 11.58 -22.10 -4.67
C ILE A 36 10.39 -21.32 -5.22
N VAL A 37 9.62 -20.66 -4.36
CA VAL A 37 8.68 -19.61 -4.77
C VAL A 37 9.21 -18.29 -4.23
N SER A 38 9.43 -17.31 -5.11
CA SER A 38 10.00 -16.02 -4.70
C SER A 38 9.43 -14.89 -5.56
N ASP A 39 9.41 -13.68 -5.00
CA ASP A 39 9.12 -12.47 -5.77
C ASP A 39 10.09 -12.35 -6.96
N MET A 40 9.59 -11.85 -8.09
CA MET A 40 10.43 -11.58 -9.27
C MET A 40 11.54 -10.56 -8.98
N SER A 41 11.30 -9.64 -8.04
CA SER A 41 12.23 -8.57 -7.64
C SER A 41 13.43 -9.06 -6.80
N LEU A 42 13.53 -10.38 -6.54
CA LEU A 42 14.64 -11.01 -5.85
C LEU A 42 15.42 -11.93 -6.82
N PRO A 43 16.17 -11.36 -7.78
CA PRO A 43 16.78 -12.15 -8.85
C PRO A 43 17.81 -13.16 -8.35
N TYR A 44 18.50 -12.89 -7.23
CA TYR A 44 19.52 -13.80 -6.67
C TYR A 44 18.99 -15.20 -6.34
N MET A 45 17.67 -15.36 -6.15
CA MET A 45 17.05 -16.66 -5.88
C MET A 45 17.22 -17.66 -7.02
N ILE A 46 17.45 -17.21 -8.25
CA ILE A 46 17.75 -18.12 -9.37
C ILE A 46 19.03 -18.91 -9.14
N HIS A 47 20.07 -18.26 -8.61
CA HIS A 47 21.36 -18.91 -8.38
C HIS A 47 21.29 -19.95 -7.25
N ILE A 48 20.43 -19.71 -6.26
CA ILE A 48 20.12 -20.70 -5.23
C ILE A 48 19.41 -21.89 -5.87
N ALA A 49 18.41 -21.64 -6.71
CA ALA A 49 17.70 -22.69 -7.45
C ALA A 49 18.64 -23.57 -8.29
N GLU A 50 19.58 -22.94 -9.01
CA GLU A 50 20.62 -23.61 -9.81
C GLU A 50 21.57 -24.45 -8.94
N LYS A 51 22.08 -23.87 -7.84
CA LYS A 51 23.02 -24.54 -6.90
C LYS A 51 22.42 -25.83 -6.36
N PHE A 52 21.15 -25.78 -5.92
CA PHE A 52 20.45 -26.93 -5.35
C PHE A 52 19.72 -27.78 -6.40
N LYS A 53 19.78 -27.40 -7.69
CA LYS A 53 19.15 -28.09 -8.83
C LYS A 53 17.64 -28.28 -8.66
N ILE A 54 16.96 -27.22 -8.23
CA ILE A 54 15.51 -27.18 -8.01
C ILE A 54 14.86 -26.08 -8.85
N PRO A 55 13.58 -26.21 -9.24
CA PRO A 55 12.88 -25.16 -9.98
C PRO A 55 12.61 -23.92 -9.11
N ARG A 56 12.85 -22.73 -9.66
CA ARG A 56 12.30 -21.47 -9.17
C ARG A 56 11.00 -21.14 -9.91
N VAL A 57 9.95 -20.83 -9.15
CA VAL A 57 8.70 -20.28 -9.66
C VAL A 57 8.59 -18.85 -9.15
N SER A 58 8.54 -17.88 -10.05
CA SER A 58 8.45 -16.46 -9.67
C SER A 58 7.04 -16.09 -9.26
N PHE A 59 6.91 -15.05 -8.45
CA PHE A 59 5.64 -14.43 -8.10
C PHE A 59 5.62 -12.99 -8.63
N ALA A 60 4.55 -12.64 -9.35
CA ALA A 60 4.39 -11.34 -10.00
C ALA A 60 2.93 -10.83 -9.94
N GLY A 61 2.73 -9.55 -10.26
CA GLY A 61 1.43 -8.87 -10.15
C GLY A 61 0.49 -9.06 -11.34
N SER A 62 0.86 -8.50 -12.51
CA SER A 62 -0.01 -8.35 -13.67
C SER A 62 0.68 -8.83 -14.95
N CYS A 63 -0.04 -9.58 -15.80
CA CYS A 63 0.42 -10.01 -17.11
C CYS A 63 0.61 -8.83 -18.06
N PHE A 64 -0.33 -7.88 -18.04
CA PHE A 64 -0.25 -6.66 -18.84
C PHE A 64 1.03 -5.87 -18.53
N CYS A 65 1.30 -5.65 -17.26
CA CYS A 65 2.48 -4.91 -16.82
C CYS A 65 3.78 -5.56 -17.32
N LEU A 66 3.92 -6.87 -17.13
CA LEU A 66 5.11 -7.62 -17.59
C LEU A 66 5.25 -7.60 -19.11
N MET A 67 4.14 -7.65 -19.86
CA MET A 67 4.18 -7.57 -21.32
C MET A 67 4.56 -6.19 -21.82
N CYS A 68 4.11 -5.13 -21.15
CA CYS A 68 4.56 -3.76 -21.44
C CYS A 68 6.06 -3.62 -21.19
N TYR A 69 6.59 -4.18 -20.09
CA TYR A 69 8.02 -4.18 -19.83
C TYR A 69 8.80 -4.98 -20.89
N ASP A 70 8.37 -6.19 -21.22
CA ASP A 70 9.01 -7.02 -22.25
C ASP A 70 9.03 -6.31 -23.60
N ALA A 71 7.92 -5.67 -24.00
CA ALA A 71 7.86 -4.86 -25.21
C ALA A 71 8.85 -3.70 -25.17
N LEU A 72 8.92 -2.95 -24.06
CA LEU A 72 9.85 -1.82 -23.91
C LEU A 72 11.34 -2.23 -23.94
N HIS A 73 11.65 -3.46 -23.53
CA HIS A 73 13.03 -3.99 -23.49
C HIS A 73 13.44 -4.67 -24.81
N THR A 74 12.56 -5.46 -25.42
CA THR A 74 12.85 -6.23 -26.65
C THR A 74 12.79 -5.39 -27.90
N SER A 75 11.87 -4.42 -27.94
CA SER A 75 11.77 -3.49 -29.04
C SER A 75 12.64 -2.28 -28.71
N ASN A 76 13.58 -1.92 -29.61
CA ASN A 76 14.32 -0.66 -29.57
C ASN A 76 13.41 0.59 -29.70
N VAL A 77 12.11 0.45 -29.42
CA VAL A 77 11.05 1.46 -29.44
C VAL A 77 11.45 2.67 -28.61
N ARG A 78 12.12 2.47 -27.46
CA ARG A 78 12.70 3.55 -26.65
C ARG A 78 13.77 4.38 -27.38
N ASN A 79 14.57 3.74 -28.24
CA ASN A 79 15.65 4.38 -29.02
C ASN A 79 15.16 4.98 -30.34
N SER A 80 14.00 4.53 -30.84
CA SER A 80 13.40 5.05 -32.08
C SER A 80 12.70 6.39 -31.92
N VAL A 81 12.40 6.80 -30.69
CA VAL A 81 11.57 7.97 -30.39
C VAL A 81 12.41 9.20 -30.00
N LYS A 82 12.34 10.24 -30.84
CA LYS A 82 13.16 11.45 -30.78
C LYS A 82 12.55 12.54 -29.88
N ASP A 83 11.22 12.62 -29.78
CA ASP A 83 10.50 13.65 -29.00
C ASP A 83 9.78 13.06 -27.75
N LYS A 84 9.48 13.90 -26.75
CA LYS A 84 8.73 13.54 -25.53
C LYS A 84 7.23 13.33 -25.78
N THR A 85 6.73 13.82 -26.91
CA THR A 85 5.32 13.76 -27.35
C THR A 85 5.03 12.60 -28.30
N GLU A 86 6.07 11.92 -28.78
CA GLU A 86 5.92 10.74 -29.64
C GLU A 86 5.33 9.56 -28.84
N TYR A 87 4.43 8.84 -29.51
CA TYR A 87 3.70 7.72 -28.95
C TYR A 87 4.44 6.40 -29.19
N LEU A 88 4.45 5.55 -28.16
CA LEU A 88 4.90 4.17 -28.23
C LEU A 88 3.65 3.31 -28.27
N VAL A 89 3.62 2.37 -29.21
CA VAL A 89 2.50 1.44 -29.35
C VAL A 89 2.82 0.20 -28.54
N LEU A 90 2.15 0.04 -27.40
CA LEU A 90 2.19 -1.16 -26.56
C LEU A 90 1.24 -2.23 -27.13
N PRO A 91 1.24 -3.47 -26.60
CA PRO A 91 0.21 -4.45 -26.95
C PRO A 91 -1.21 -3.83 -26.92
N ASP A 92 -2.04 -4.19 -27.91
CA ASP A 92 -3.38 -3.63 -28.16
C ASP A 92 -3.44 -2.16 -28.61
N GLU A 93 -2.42 -1.70 -29.33
CA GLU A 93 -2.38 -0.35 -29.92
C GLU A 93 -2.47 0.77 -28.88
N ILE A 94 -2.11 0.48 -27.63
CA ILE A 94 -2.13 1.48 -26.57
C ILE A 94 -1.02 2.48 -26.84
N GLU A 95 -1.42 3.67 -27.27
CA GLU A 95 -0.54 4.82 -27.48
C GLU A 95 -0.17 5.44 -26.14
N VAL A 96 1.08 5.24 -25.72
CA VAL A 96 1.63 5.91 -24.54
C VAL A 96 2.65 6.95 -24.97
N THR A 97 2.59 8.17 -24.40
CA THR A 97 3.64 9.15 -24.62
C THR A 97 4.93 8.71 -23.91
N LYS A 98 6.08 9.19 -24.39
CA LYS A 98 7.37 8.98 -23.70
C LYS A 98 7.35 9.43 -22.23
N SER A 99 6.51 10.40 -21.87
CA SER A 99 6.32 10.85 -20.49
C SER A 99 5.46 9.93 -19.63
N GLN A 100 4.60 9.10 -20.23
CA GLN A 100 3.77 8.10 -19.56
C GLN A 100 4.50 6.77 -19.35
N VAL A 101 5.50 6.47 -20.19
CA VAL A 101 6.45 5.40 -19.91
C VAL A 101 7.31 5.81 -18.72
N PRO A 102 7.55 4.91 -17.74
CA PRO A 102 8.37 5.21 -16.56
C PRO A 102 9.62 5.97 -16.96
N ALA A 103 9.63 7.26 -16.63
CA ALA A 103 10.54 8.24 -17.21
C ALA A 103 11.96 7.77 -17.05
N GLN A 104 12.73 7.89 -18.15
CA GLN A 104 14.19 7.81 -18.23
C GLN A 104 14.80 7.14 -17.01
N VAL A 105 14.48 5.86 -16.90
CA VAL A 105 14.88 4.96 -15.84
C VAL A 105 16.36 5.27 -15.55
N ASP A 106 16.67 5.89 -14.40
CA ASP A 106 18.06 6.19 -13.98
C ASP A 106 18.91 4.95 -14.30
N GLU A 107 20.18 5.10 -14.69
CA GLU A 107 21.02 3.95 -15.09
C GLU A 107 20.92 2.80 -14.09
N ASN A 108 20.80 3.14 -12.80
CA ASN A 108 20.50 2.23 -11.71
C ASN A 108 19.23 1.40 -11.90
N TRP A 109 18.10 2.03 -12.20
CA TRP A 109 16.84 1.35 -12.44
C TRP A 109 16.83 0.59 -13.77
N SER A 110 17.59 1.04 -14.78
CA SER A 110 17.69 0.35 -16.07
C SER A 110 18.45 -0.96 -15.88
N ARG A 111 19.59 -0.88 -15.17
CA ARG A 111 20.35 -2.04 -14.70
C ARG A 111 19.50 -2.96 -13.82
N PHE A 112 18.72 -2.41 -12.90
CA PHE A 112 17.84 -3.19 -12.05
C PHE A 112 16.79 -3.97 -12.86
N GLY A 113 16.22 -3.33 -13.88
CA GLY A 113 15.34 -4.00 -14.83
C GLY A 113 16.05 -5.17 -15.53
N GLU A 114 17.26 -4.95 -16.05
CA GLU A 114 18.05 -6.03 -16.68
C GLU A 114 18.34 -7.18 -15.71
N GLU A 115 18.74 -6.86 -14.48
CA GLU A 115 19.03 -7.84 -13.42
C GLU A 115 17.80 -8.62 -12.96
N ILE A 116 16.58 -8.06 -13.06
CA ILE A 116 15.33 -8.79 -12.77
C ILE A 116 14.87 -9.60 -13.98
N TYR A 117 14.80 -8.97 -15.15
CA TYR A 117 14.10 -9.55 -16.31
C TYR A 117 14.92 -10.63 -17.01
N ALA A 118 16.24 -10.49 -17.11
CA ALA A 118 17.06 -11.51 -17.75
C ALA A 118 16.95 -12.87 -17.02
N PRO A 119 17.14 -12.95 -15.68
CA PRO A 119 17.00 -14.21 -14.96
C PRO A 119 15.55 -14.68 -14.78
N GLU A 120 14.57 -13.80 -14.97
CA GLU A 120 13.16 -14.19 -14.93
C GLU A 120 12.83 -15.19 -16.05
N SER A 121 13.47 -15.06 -17.22
CA SER A 121 13.32 -16.01 -18.33
C SER A 121 13.81 -17.43 -18.00
N ASP A 122 14.76 -17.55 -17.07
CA ASP A 122 15.31 -18.82 -16.59
C ASP A 122 14.46 -19.48 -15.48
N SER A 123 13.50 -18.74 -14.91
CA SER A 123 12.57 -19.31 -13.92
C SER A 123 11.65 -20.35 -14.57
N TYR A 124 11.38 -21.45 -13.84
CA TYR A 124 10.55 -22.57 -14.32
C TYR A 124 9.20 -22.09 -14.80
N GLY A 125 8.57 -21.16 -14.11
CA GLY A 125 7.33 -20.51 -14.49
C GLY A 125 7.01 -19.38 -13.53
N VAL A 126 5.82 -18.79 -13.68
CA VAL A 126 5.40 -17.60 -12.94
C VAL A 126 3.98 -17.77 -12.40
N ILE A 127 3.82 -17.49 -11.11
CA ILE A 127 2.55 -17.36 -10.42
C ILE A 127 2.16 -15.88 -10.45
N MET A 128 1.00 -15.59 -11.04
CA MET A 128 0.47 -14.24 -11.18
C MET A 128 -0.59 -13.97 -10.12
N ASN A 129 -0.44 -12.85 -9.41
CA ASN A 129 -1.47 -12.28 -8.56
C ASN A 129 -2.53 -11.52 -9.38
N SER A 130 -3.05 -12.21 -10.38
CA SER A 130 -4.12 -11.77 -11.28
C SER A 130 -5.05 -12.96 -11.52
N PHE A 131 -6.14 -12.78 -12.25
CA PHE A 131 -7.07 -13.83 -12.66
C PHE A 131 -7.40 -13.71 -14.14
N GLN A 132 -7.74 -14.84 -14.76
CA GLN A 132 -7.89 -14.95 -16.22
C GLN A 132 -8.93 -13.96 -16.77
N GLU A 133 -10.04 -13.78 -16.07
CA GLU A 133 -11.14 -12.90 -16.51
C GLU A 133 -10.76 -11.41 -16.48
N LEU A 134 -9.71 -11.02 -15.75
CA LEU A 134 -9.22 -9.65 -15.72
C LEU A 134 -8.36 -9.31 -16.94
N GLU A 135 -7.48 -10.24 -17.34
CA GLU A 135 -6.43 -10.00 -18.35
C GLU A 135 -6.33 -11.16 -19.36
N PRO A 136 -7.43 -11.58 -20.03
CA PRO A 136 -7.50 -12.87 -20.75
C PRO A 136 -6.57 -12.95 -21.96
N GLU A 137 -6.42 -11.86 -22.72
CA GLU A 137 -5.54 -11.81 -23.89
C GLU A 137 -4.06 -11.73 -23.46
N TYR A 138 -3.75 -10.91 -22.44
CA TYR A 138 -2.38 -10.79 -21.93
C TYR A 138 -1.89 -12.07 -21.26
N GLU A 139 -2.74 -12.77 -20.52
CA GLU A 139 -2.40 -14.09 -19.98
C GLU A 139 -2.07 -15.06 -21.13
N ARG A 140 -2.91 -15.11 -22.18
CA ARG A 140 -2.68 -15.99 -23.34
C ARG A 140 -1.38 -15.66 -24.05
N MET A 141 -1.08 -14.38 -24.25
CA MET A 141 0.18 -13.93 -24.83
C MET A 141 1.37 -14.30 -23.96
N TYR A 142 1.30 -14.02 -22.66
CA TYR A 142 2.40 -14.29 -21.74
C TYR A 142 2.63 -15.80 -21.54
N LYS A 143 1.57 -16.61 -21.56
CA LYS A 143 1.67 -18.08 -21.62
C LYS A 143 2.47 -18.55 -22.82
N LYS A 144 2.28 -17.97 -24.01
CA LYS A 144 3.09 -18.32 -25.19
C LYS A 144 4.57 -18.03 -24.97
N VAL A 145 4.89 -16.86 -24.41
CA VAL A 145 6.28 -16.47 -24.09
C VAL A 145 6.90 -17.40 -23.04
N ARG A 146 6.13 -17.79 -22.02
CA ARG A 146 6.57 -18.63 -20.90
C ARG A 146 6.28 -20.12 -21.08
N LYS A 147 6.07 -20.60 -22.32
CA LYS A 147 5.86 -22.02 -22.65
C LYS A 147 4.76 -22.69 -21.81
N ASP A 148 3.64 -21.98 -21.67
CA ASP A 148 2.43 -22.35 -20.93
C ASP A 148 2.60 -22.48 -19.41
N LYS A 149 3.67 -21.90 -18.84
CA LYS A 149 3.96 -21.95 -17.40
C LYS A 149 3.66 -20.63 -16.69
N VAL A 150 2.44 -20.14 -16.90
CA VAL A 150 1.87 -18.99 -16.20
C VAL A 150 0.61 -19.45 -15.47
N TRP A 151 0.54 -19.20 -14.16
CA TRP A 151 -0.60 -19.56 -13.33
C TRP A 151 -1.16 -18.33 -12.64
N CYS A 152 -2.32 -17.86 -13.09
CA CYS A 152 -3.07 -16.80 -12.44
C CYS A 152 -3.84 -17.36 -11.23
N VAL A 153 -3.39 -17.02 -10.01
CA VAL A 153 -3.95 -17.51 -8.74
C VAL A 153 -4.50 -16.39 -7.86
N GLY A 154 -4.51 -15.16 -8.38
CA GLY A 154 -4.94 -13.96 -7.68
C GLY A 154 -6.44 -13.72 -7.74
N LEU A 155 -6.94 -12.67 -7.07
CA LEU A 155 -6.19 -11.77 -6.22
C LEU A 155 -5.93 -12.40 -4.84
N VAL A 156 -4.68 -12.45 -4.39
CA VAL A 156 -4.31 -13.01 -3.07
C VAL A 156 -4.97 -12.26 -1.91
N SER A 157 -5.47 -11.04 -2.13
CA SER A 157 -6.29 -10.30 -1.17
C SER A 157 -7.63 -10.96 -0.88
N LEU A 158 -8.17 -11.76 -1.81
CA LEU A 158 -9.45 -12.46 -1.68
C LEU A 158 -9.31 -13.86 -1.08
N SER A 159 -8.09 -14.36 -0.91
CA SER A 159 -7.83 -15.69 -0.36
C SER A 159 -8.18 -15.82 1.12
N ASN A 160 -8.09 -14.73 1.88
CA ASN A 160 -8.43 -14.69 3.31
C ASN A 160 -9.94 -14.41 3.42
N LYS A 161 -10.74 -15.46 3.65
CA LYS A 161 -12.20 -15.33 3.75
C LYS A 161 -12.66 -14.93 5.14
N ASP A 162 -11.94 -15.36 6.17
CA ASP A 162 -12.28 -15.08 7.55
C ASP A 162 -11.87 -13.67 7.98
N GLN A 163 -12.71 -13.01 8.79
CA GLN A 163 -12.45 -11.65 9.27
C GLN A 163 -11.16 -11.59 10.10
N LEU A 164 -10.84 -12.65 10.84
CA LEU A 164 -9.58 -12.75 11.60
C LEU A 164 -8.37 -12.79 10.67
N ASP A 165 -8.43 -13.53 9.56
CA ASP A 165 -7.34 -13.62 8.58
C ASP A 165 -7.16 -12.32 7.79
N LYS A 166 -8.21 -11.50 7.67
CA LYS A 166 -8.15 -10.16 7.09
C LYS A 166 -7.54 -9.15 8.07
N VAL A 167 -7.96 -9.20 9.32
CA VAL A 167 -7.46 -8.35 10.42
C VAL A 167 -5.98 -8.61 10.75
N GLN A 168 -5.51 -9.85 10.58
CA GLN A 168 -4.12 -10.22 10.79
C GLN A 168 -3.21 -9.93 9.57
N ARG A 169 -3.78 -9.50 8.43
CA ARG A 169 -2.99 -9.10 7.26
C ARG A 169 -2.41 -7.71 7.48
N GLY A 170 -1.18 -7.65 7.98
CA GLY A 170 -0.47 -6.41 8.28
C GLY A 170 -0.32 -6.21 9.79
N ASN A 171 -0.32 -4.95 10.25
CA ASN A 171 -0.38 -4.66 11.69
C ASN A 171 -1.81 -4.85 12.19
N SER A 172 -1.95 -5.49 13.36
CA SER A 172 -3.22 -5.79 14.02
C SER A 172 -4.15 -4.59 14.04
N VAL A 173 -5.38 -4.80 13.56
CA VAL A 173 -6.39 -3.73 13.45
C VAL A 173 -6.72 -3.17 14.84
N SER A 174 -6.53 -1.85 14.98
CA SER A 174 -6.90 -1.08 16.17
C SER A 174 -8.42 -0.93 16.26
N VAL A 175 -8.89 -0.45 17.42
CA VAL A 175 -10.28 -0.04 17.71
C VAL A 175 -10.78 1.08 16.77
N GLU A 176 -10.06 1.46 15.72
CA GLU A 176 -10.43 2.52 14.79
C GLU A 176 -11.25 2.02 13.59
N GLU A 177 -11.20 0.73 13.25
CA GLU A 177 -11.90 0.18 12.06
C GLU A 177 -13.43 0.27 12.20
N TRP A 178 -14.00 0.05 13.40
CA TRP A 178 -15.45 0.18 13.62
C TRP A 178 -15.96 1.61 13.45
N LYS A 179 -15.12 2.62 13.75
CA LYS A 179 -15.48 4.04 13.59
C LYS A 179 -15.60 4.42 12.11
N HIS A 180 -14.67 3.95 11.27
CA HIS A 180 -14.69 4.21 9.83
C HIS A 180 -15.83 3.47 9.13
N GLN A 181 -16.09 2.22 9.51
CA GLN A 181 -17.18 1.43 8.93
C GLN A 181 -18.54 2.06 9.25
N ASN A 182 -18.80 2.43 10.52
CA ASN A 182 -20.06 3.07 10.90
C ASN A 182 -20.26 4.42 10.20
N TRP A 183 -19.18 5.21 10.04
CA TRP A 183 -19.26 6.45 9.28
C TRP A 183 -19.60 6.19 7.82
N LEU A 184 -18.93 5.24 7.17
CA LEU A 184 -19.24 4.85 5.78
C LEU A 184 -20.68 4.38 5.62
N ASP A 185 -21.19 3.58 6.57
CA ASP A 185 -22.56 3.06 6.57
C ASP A 185 -23.61 4.17 6.72
N SER A 186 -23.24 5.32 7.27
CA SER A 186 -24.10 6.51 7.37
C SER A 186 -24.15 7.36 6.08
N GLN A 187 -23.25 7.13 5.13
CA GLN A 187 -23.18 7.92 3.89
C GLN A 187 -24.06 7.33 2.78
N ASN A 188 -24.44 8.17 1.81
CA ASN A 188 -25.18 7.70 0.65
C ASN A 188 -24.33 6.76 -0.24
N PRO A 189 -24.93 5.76 -0.90
CA PRO A 189 -24.20 4.93 -1.84
C PRO A 189 -23.49 5.77 -2.92
N LYS A 190 -22.22 5.44 -3.20
CA LYS A 190 -21.39 6.12 -4.22
C LYS A 190 -21.18 7.63 -3.96
N SER A 191 -21.24 8.10 -2.71
CA SER A 191 -21.05 9.52 -2.38
C SER A 191 -19.70 9.87 -1.75
N VAL A 192 -18.93 8.89 -1.29
CA VAL A 192 -17.67 9.09 -0.55
C VAL A 192 -16.47 9.05 -1.48
N ILE A 193 -15.57 10.03 -1.36
CA ILE A 193 -14.28 10.05 -2.07
C ILE A 193 -13.23 9.34 -1.23
N TYR A 194 -12.54 8.34 -1.78
CA TYR A 194 -11.40 7.70 -1.12
C TYR A 194 -10.09 8.13 -1.80
N VAL A 195 -9.21 8.80 -1.06
CA VAL A 195 -7.90 9.24 -1.53
C VAL A 195 -6.80 8.46 -0.83
N TYR A 196 -6.13 7.59 -1.59
CA TYR A 196 -4.96 6.85 -1.15
C TYR A 196 -3.97 6.72 -2.31
N LEU A 197 -2.78 7.29 -2.14
CA LEU A 197 -1.77 7.36 -3.19
C LEU A 197 -0.74 6.23 -3.10
N GLY A 198 -1.02 5.19 -2.30
CA GLY A 198 -0.11 4.09 -2.08
C GLY A 198 0.96 4.38 -1.03
N SER A 199 1.66 3.33 -0.60
CA SER A 199 2.68 3.44 0.45
C SER A 199 4.03 3.95 -0.05
N LEU A 200 4.31 3.89 -1.36
CA LEU A 200 5.62 4.25 -1.93
C LEU A 200 5.67 5.64 -2.58
N SER A 201 4.52 6.29 -2.73
CA SER A 201 4.42 7.62 -3.33
C SER A 201 4.91 8.68 -2.36
N ASN A 202 5.82 9.54 -2.83
CA ASN A 202 6.32 10.67 -2.05
C ASN A 202 5.75 11.97 -2.65
N VAL A 203 4.60 12.39 -2.12
CA VAL A 203 3.87 13.58 -2.58
C VAL A 203 4.36 14.77 -1.78
N THR A 204 4.65 15.89 -2.45
CA THR A 204 5.11 17.10 -1.78
C THR A 204 4.00 17.71 -0.93
N ALA A 205 4.36 18.44 0.13
CA ALA A 205 3.38 19.14 0.96
C ALA A 205 2.46 20.05 0.14
N ILE A 206 2.99 20.75 -0.88
CA ILE A 206 2.20 21.61 -1.78
C ILE A 206 1.12 20.79 -2.51
N GLN A 207 1.47 19.62 -3.04
CA GLN A 207 0.49 18.76 -3.74
C GLN A 207 -0.55 18.17 -2.77
N LEU A 208 -0.16 17.85 -1.53
CA LEU A 208 -1.12 17.44 -0.49
C LEU A 208 -2.09 18.58 -0.15
N ILE A 209 -1.60 19.82 -0.05
CA ILE A 209 -2.44 21.01 0.19
C ILE A 209 -3.45 21.18 -0.95
N GLU A 210 -3.01 21.10 -2.22
CA GLU A 210 -3.92 21.19 -3.38
C GLU A 210 -5.00 20.09 -3.37
N ILE A 211 -4.65 18.86 -2.97
CA ILE A 211 -5.62 17.77 -2.78
C ILE A 211 -6.62 18.14 -1.68
N GLY A 212 -6.13 18.65 -0.54
CA GLY A 212 -6.98 19.11 0.56
C GLY A 212 -7.98 20.17 0.11
N LEU A 213 -7.50 21.22 -0.55
CA LEU A 213 -8.35 22.31 -1.09
C LEU A 213 -9.39 21.78 -2.09
N ALA A 214 -9.01 20.84 -2.96
CA ALA A 214 -9.94 20.22 -3.90
C ALA A 214 -11.01 19.36 -3.21
N LEU A 215 -10.65 18.64 -2.15
CA LEU A 215 -11.59 17.87 -1.34
C LEU A 215 -12.61 18.79 -0.65
N GLU A 216 -12.15 19.90 -0.07
CA GLU A 216 -13.02 20.91 0.53
C GLU A 216 -14.01 21.51 -0.50
N GLU A 217 -13.52 21.97 -1.65
CA GLU A 217 -14.36 22.57 -2.69
C GLU A 217 -15.39 21.57 -3.24
N SER A 218 -15.08 20.27 -3.19
CA SER A 218 -16.00 19.23 -3.66
C SER A 218 -17.29 19.14 -2.84
N ARG A 219 -17.26 19.56 -1.56
CA ARG A 219 -18.35 19.40 -0.58
C ARG A 219 -18.90 17.98 -0.52
N ARG A 220 -18.03 16.99 -0.74
CA ARG A 220 -18.36 15.55 -0.68
C ARG A 220 -17.74 14.94 0.56
N PRO A 221 -18.41 13.95 1.19
CA PRO A 221 -17.77 13.14 2.21
C PRO A 221 -16.51 12.48 1.65
N PHE A 222 -15.43 12.43 2.42
CA PHE A 222 -14.19 11.78 1.95
C PHE A 222 -13.46 10.99 3.03
N ILE A 223 -12.54 10.13 2.61
CA ILE A 223 -11.52 9.48 3.44
C ILE A 223 -10.18 9.77 2.76
N TRP A 224 -9.29 10.48 3.47
CA TRP A 224 -7.97 10.82 2.95
C TRP A 224 -6.88 10.16 3.80
N VAL A 225 -6.20 9.18 3.22
CA VAL A 225 -5.11 8.44 3.88
C VAL A 225 -3.78 9.10 3.54
N ILE A 226 -3.18 9.75 4.54
CA ILE A 226 -1.89 10.43 4.43
C ILE A 226 -0.83 9.61 5.14
N ARG A 227 0.32 9.42 4.48
CA ARG A 227 1.47 8.74 5.07
C ARG A 227 2.20 9.66 6.05
N GLU A 228 2.52 9.16 7.24
CA GLU A 228 3.41 9.85 8.17
C GLU A 228 4.82 10.05 7.57
N GLY A 229 5.38 11.26 7.71
CA GLY A 229 6.72 11.60 7.22
C GLY A 229 6.98 13.10 7.19
N ASN A 230 8.15 13.53 6.70
CA ASN A 230 8.61 14.93 6.76
C ASN A 230 7.66 15.95 6.10
N GLN A 231 6.84 15.52 5.14
CA GLN A 231 5.86 16.41 4.47
C GLN A 231 4.64 16.69 5.37
N LEU A 232 4.43 15.88 6.40
CA LEU A 232 3.33 15.99 7.34
C LEU A 232 3.43 17.26 8.18
N GLU A 233 4.63 17.67 8.62
CA GLU A 233 4.79 18.89 9.43
C GLU A 233 4.29 20.14 8.70
N ALA A 234 4.64 20.27 7.41
CA ALA A 234 4.18 21.38 6.59
C ALA A 234 2.67 21.31 6.32
N LEU A 235 2.13 20.11 6.13
CA LEU A 235 0.70 19.90 5.95
C LEU A 235 -0.09 20.19 7.22
N GLU A 236 0.34 19.69 8.39
CA GLU A 236 -0.27 19.94 9.69
C GLU A 236 -0.24 21.43 10.04
N LYS A 237 0.88 22.09 9.74
CA LYS A 237 0.98 23.54 9.89
C LYS A 237 -0.06 24.26 9.03
N TRP A 238 -0.19 23.89 7.76
CA TRP A 238 -1.23 24.44 6.89
C TRP A 238 -2.63 24.14 7.42
N ILE A 239 -2.95 22.89 7.76
CA ILE A 239 -4.26 22.49 8.31
C ILE A 239 -4.65 23.38 9.50
N LYS A 240 -3.70 23.64 10.40
CA LYS A 240 -3.90 24.45 11.59
C LYS A 240 -4.00 25.95 11.30
N GLU A 241 -3.12 26.50 10.47
CA GLU A 241 -3.08 27.95 10.19
C GLU A 241 -4.21 28.39 9.27
N ASP A 242 -4.54 27.53 8.31
CA ASP A 242 -5.59 27.78 7.33
C ASP A 242 -6.98 27.53 7.93
N GLY A 243 -7.10 26.67 8.94
CA GLY A 243 -8.39 26.29 9.54
C GLY A 243 -9.14 25.23 8.72
N PHE A 244 -8.41 24.41 7.97
CA PHE A 244 -8.97 23.40 7.07
C PHE A 244 -9.95 22.47 7.77
N GLU A 245 -9.57 21.90 8.93
CA GLU A 245 -10.42 20.98 9.71
C GLU A 245 -11.76 21.61 10.12
N GLU A 246 -11.79 22.92 10.40
CA GLU A 246 -13.00 23.63 10.81
C GLU A 246 -14.00 23.79 9.65
N ARG A 247 -13.50 23.87 8.40
CA ARG A 247 -14.35 24.08 7.22
C ARG A 247 -14.90 22.79 6.62
N ILE A 248 -14.32 21.64 6.96
CA ILE A 248 -14.72 20.32 6.48
C ILE A 248 -15.41 19.48 7.57
N GLU A 249 -15.82 20.09 8.67
CA GLU A 249 -16.33 19.38 9.85
C GLU A 249 -17.56 18.49 9.55
N ASP A 250 -18.37 18.87 8.56
CA ASP A 250 -19.52 18.10 8.09
C ASP A 250 -19.17 17.07 6.99
N GLN A 251 -17.93 17.08 6.49
CA GLN A 251 -17.45 16.27 5.36
C GLN A 251 -16.55 15.10 5.79
N PHE A 252 -15.98 15.12 7.00
CA PHE A 252 -15.02 14.11 7.47
C PHE A 252 -15.19 13.73 8.95
N LEU A 253 -14.88 12.49 9.31
CA LEU A 253 -14.95 12.01 10.69
C LEU A 253 -13.66 12.34 11.47
N ASN A 254 -13.68 13.39 12.29
CA ASN A 254 -12.62 13.68 13.25
C ASN A 254 -13.10 13.41 14.68
N GLU A 255 -12.41 12.55 15.43
CA GLU A 255 -12.74 12.24 16.83
C GLU A 255 -12.73 13.50 17.73
N LYS A 256 -11.89 14.49 17.41
CA LYS A 256 -11.89 15.78 18.14
C LYS A 256 -13.18 16.57 17.93
N LEU A 257 -13.81 16.48 16.75
CA LEU A 257 -15.04 17.19 16.43
C LEU A 257 -16.23 16.66 17.25
N VAL A 258 -16.40 15.34 17.28
CA VAL A 258 -17.50 14.65 17.98
C VAL A 258 -17.46 14.95 19.49
N VAL A 259 -16.26 14.97 20.08
CA VAL A 259 -16.08 15.17 21.52
C VAL A 259 -16.02 16.65 21.90
N LYS A 260 -15.22 17.47 21.21
CA LYS A 260 -14.92 18.84 21.67
C LYS A 260 -15.91 19.89 21.17
N VAL A 261 -16.47 19.70 19.97
CA VAL A 261 -17.34 20.70 19.33
C VAL A 261 -18.80 20.30 19.49
N LEU A 262 -19.14 19.09 19.06
CA LEU A 262 -20.52 18.61 19.06
C LEU A 262 -21.00 18.17 20.46
N LYS A 263 -20.08 17.84 21.38
CA LYS A 263 -20.37 17.39 22.76
C LYS A 263 -21.32 16.19 22.85
N VAL A 264 -21.39 15.37 21.80
CA VAL A 264 -22.27 14.19 21.72
C VAL A 264 -21.54 12.87 21.95
N GLY A 265 -20.22 12.90 22.20
CA GLY A 265 -19.40 11.71 22.46
C GLY A 265 -18.38 11.91 23.58
N VAL A 266 -17.95 10.81 24.20
CA VAL A 266 -16.96 10.78 25.29
C VAL A 266 -15.63 10.22 24.76
N MET A 267 -14.52 10.88 25.08
CA MET A 267 -13.16 10.47 24.69
C MET A 267 -12.68 9.29 25.54
N VAL A 268 -12.28 8.20 24.90
CA VAL A 268 -11.63 7.05 25.57
C VAL A 268 -10.29 6.79 24.88
N GLY A 269 -9.21 7.37 25.41
CA GLY A 269 -7.86 7.23 24.83
C GLY A 269 -6.84 8.25 25.37
N VAL A 270 -5.55 7.92 25.22
CA VAL A 270 -4.39 8.59 25.83
C VAL A 270 -4.31 10.09 25.48
N LYS A 271 -4.15 10.93 26.52
CA LYS A 271 -4.27 12.40 26.45
C LYS A 271 -2.98 13.16 26.07
N SER A 272 -1.89 12.50 25.68
CA SER A 272 -0.65 13.18 25.26
C SER A 272 0.23 12.32 24.33
N PRO A 273 0.96 12.93 23.36
CA PRO A 273 1.93 12.22 22.53
C PRO A 273 3.15 11.81 23.37
N THR A 274 3.53 10.53 23.30
CA THR A 274 4.80 10.06 23.83
C THR A 274 5.89 10.35 22.81
N ALA A 275 6.95 11.05 23.20
CA ALA A 275 8.11 11.26 22.35
C ALA A 275 8.87 9.93 22.15
N TRP A 276 9.20 9.62 20.91
CA TRP A 276 9.96 8.42 20.51
C TRP A 276 11.29 8.29 21.28
N GLY A 277 11.56 7.09 21.85
CA GLY A 277 12.83 6.75 22.52
C GLY A 277 12.81 6.70 24.06
N LYS A 278 11.63 6.66 24.69
CA LYS A 278 11.49 6.49 26.16
C LYS A 278 10.45 5.44 26.57
N GLU A 279 10.19 4.42 25.76
CA GLU A 279 9.13 3.44 26.06
C GLU A 279 9.38 2.59 27.33
N GLU A 280 10.62 2.42 27.80
CA GLU A 280 10.91 1.53 28.93
C GLU A 280 10.90 2.17 30.33
N LYS A 281 10.54 3.46 30.50
CA LYS A 281 10.62 4.14 31.82
C LYS A 281 9.36 4.77 32.38
N VAL A 282 8.21 4.69 31.71
CA VAL A 282 6.95 5.19 32.28
C VAL A 282 5.84 4.17 32.05
N GLY A 283 5.72 3.23 32.97
CA GLY A 283 4.51 2.45 33.11
C GLY A 283 3.43 3.30 33.78
N GLU A 284 2.61 3.99 33.00
CA GLU A 284 1.33 4.49 33.48
C GLU A 284 0.21 3.57 32.95
N LEU A 285 -0.15 2.61 33.79
CA LEU A 285 -1.33 1.78 33.64
C LEU A 285 -2.56 2.57 34.10
N VAL A 286 -3.58 2.64 33.24
CA VAL A 286 -4.93 3.13 33.58
C VAL A 286 -5.42 2.37 34.82
N LYS A 287 -5.74 3.10 35.90
CA LYS A 287 -6.15 2.49 37.16
C LYS A 287 -7.64 2.19 37.13
N LYS A 288 -8.02 1.10 37.79
CA LYS A 288 -9.41 0.64 37.93
C LYS A 288 -10.32 1.73 38.51
N GLU A 289 -9.77 2.59 39.36
CA GLU A 289 -10.47 3.71 39.99
C GLU A 289 -10.92 4.75 38.96
N ASP A 290 -10.12 4.99 37.91
CA ASP A 290 -10.45 5.93 36.82
C ASP A 290 -11.60 5.37 35.94
N ILE A 291 -11.64 4.05 35.77
CA ILE A 291 -12.72 3.35 35.07
C ILE A 291 -14.01 3.34 35.92
N LYS A 292 -13.90 3.25 37.25
CA LYS A 292 -15.06 3.24 38.16
C LYS A 292 -15.76 4.60 38.22
N ILE A 293 -15.00 5.70 38.26
CA ILE A 293 -15.54 7.08 38.23
C ILE A 293 -16.31 7.32 36.93
N ALA A 294 -15.75 6.89 35.79
CA ALA A 294 -16.39 7.03 34.49
C ALA A 294 -17.69 6.22 34.34
N ILE A 295 -17.81 5.08 35.04
CA ILE A 295 -19.05 4.28 35.07
C ILE A 295 -20.09 4.91 36.01
N GLU A 296 -19.68 5.49 37.14
CA GLU A 296 -20.58 6.16 38.09
C GLU A 296 -21.18 7.45 37.50
N GLU A 297 -20.42 8.23 36.73
CA GLU A 297 -20.93 9.41 36.01
C GLU A 297 -21.90 9.08 34.88
N LEU A 298 -21.80 7.88 34.29
CA LEU A 298 -22.63 7.44 33.16
C LEU A 298 -23.96 6.82 33.60
N MET A 299 -24.06 6.36 34.85
CA MET A 299 -25.19 5.58 35.37
C MET A 299 -26.10 6.36 36.32
N ASP A 300 -25.85 7.64 36.58
CA ASP A 300 -26.70 8.48 37.43
C ASP A 300 -27.91 9.04 36.65
N GLU A 301 -28.82 8.13 36.27
CA GLU A 301 -30.18 8.45 35.84
C GLU A 301 -31.06 8.70 37.08
N ASN A 302 -31.02 9.91 37.67
CA ASN A 302 -32.18 10.49 38.36
C ASN A 302 -31.96 11.95 38.82
N ASN A 303 -32.65 12.87 38.13
CA ASN A 303 -33.39 14.05 38.61
C ASN A 303 -33.54 15.00 37.40
N GLY A 304 -34.51 14.80 36.50
CA GLY A 304 -35.88 15.36 36.60
C GLY A 304 -35.89 16.84 36.17
N GLU A 305 -36.65 17.37 35.21
CA GLU A 305 -37.89 16.98 34.54
C GLU A 305 -37.93 17.65 33.15
N CYS A 306 -38.47 16.95 32.14
CA CYS A 306 -39.05 17.57 30.96
C CYS A 306 -40.43 18.17 31.34
N LYS A 307 -40.66 19.46 31.05
CA LYS A 307 -42.03 19.99 30.91
C LYS A 307 -42.51 19.81 29.47
N GLU A 308 -43.64 19.12 29.37
CA GLU A 308 -44.45 18.72 28.21
C GLU A 308 -44.53 19.71 27.04
N ARG A 309 -44.49 19.21 25.80
CA ARG A 309 -45.68 18.70 25.07
C ARG A 309 -45.29 17.86 23.86
#